data_AF-A0A8T3X1Q6-F1
#
_entry.id   AF-A0A8T3X1Q6-F1
#
_cell.length_a   1.000
_cell.length_b   1.000
_cell.length_c   1.000
_cell.angle_alpha   90.00
_cell.angle_beta   90.00
_cell.angle_gamma   90.00
#
_symmetry.space_group_name_H-M   'P 1'
#
loop_
_entity.id
_entity.type
_entity.pdbx_description
1 polymer ?
#
loop_
_entity_poly.entity_id
_entity_poly.type
_entity_poly.pdbx_seq_one_letter_code
_entity_poly.pdbx_strand_id
1 'polypeptide(L)'
;MTVDSVDALVRKYVLINATQHAGVAQAKSVLGSLLGDYPELRDKVLELRYKVERAAEEINNMGPEKQKAELQKLGGYVETAKRVERKGLPDLERKDSFVVRFAPNPDGALHLGNARPAILCDEYAKRYKGRFILRFDDTDPKIKTPEKAFYKWIRDDLKWLKVRVHKEAIASKRLPVYYKYAELLVKAGAAYVCTCGDDWKKLRDNSKACKCRSIDAKTQLRRWRSMLQHKYKEGEAVLRIKTDLDAKNPAVRDWAAMRIVDKPSHPFSGKKLWPLYNFASAIDDKLLGTTHIFRGQEHSTNEVKQRYLYEHFKWEYPVVVTLGRFSLSGMVLSKSQIREGIEKRVYRGWDDLRLGTLRSLKRRGFQPEALREIIVEVGPKPSDITISQENLAAYNRKIIDRTANRYFFIPNPKKITVKNIKIKSAKLPLHPEAKRGWRLFKVGKIFYIDQEDFNSYKGQDVRLKELCNIKLGDVSEYAGSELKSIPKIQWVPEKHLPVHVKFPEREVKGYGEMNLTKAKTGDIVQFERFGFVRLEKVGKKLVVAVWCHE
;
A
#
# COMPACT_ATOMS: atom_id res chain seq x y z
N MET A 1 29.05 -31.34 -17.94
CA MET A 1 28.36 -31.26 -19.25
C MET A 1 29.40 -31.03 -20.33
N THR A 2 29.47 -31.91 -21.33
CA THR A 2 30.31 -31.71 -22.54
C THR A 2 29.75 -30.56 -23.38
N VAL A 3 30.56 -29.94 -24.24
CA VAL A 3 30.11 -28.83 -25.11
C VAL A 3 28.90 -29.26 -25.96
N ASP A 4 28.92 -30.48 -26.50
CA ASP A 4 27.83 -31.05 -27.30
C ASP A 4 26.51 -31.21 -26.51
N SER A 5 26.57 -31.36 -25.19
CA SER A 5 25.38 -31.46 -24.34
C SER A 5 24.69 -30.13 -24.08
N VAL A 6 25.43 -29.01 -24.16
CA VAL A 6 24.87 -27.65 -23.94
C VAL A 6 24.15 -27.17 -25.20
N ASP A 7 24.69 -27.46 -26.38
CA ASP A 7 24.11 -27.02 -27.65
C ASP A 7 22.80 -27.77 -27.96
N ALA A 8 22.75 -29.07 -27.66
CA ALA A 8 21.53 -29.87 -27.74
C ALA A 8 20.45 -29.35 -26.77
N LEU A 9 20.86 -28.93 -25.57
CA LEU A 9 19.96 -28.36 -24.56
C LEU A 9 19.40 -27.00 -24.99
N VAL A 10 20.26 -26.10 -25.47
CA VAL A 10 19.86 -24.80 -26.02
C VAL A 10 18.86 -25.01 -27.17
N ARG A 11 19.18 -25.89 -28.11
CA ARG A 11 18.31 -26.20 -29.26
C ARG A 11 16.95 -26.72 -28.82
N LYS A 12 16.90 -27.61 -27.82
CA LYS A 12 15.66 -28.11 -27.23
C LYS A 12 14.81 -26.98 -26.65
N TYR A 13 15.39 -26.09 -25.85
CA TYR A 13 14.64 -24.97 -25.24
C TYR A 13 14.14 -23.96 -26.27
N VAL A 14 14.91 -23.71 -27.33
CA VAL A 14 14.47 -22.86 -28.44
C VAL A 14 13.28 -23.50 -29.18
N LEU A 15 13.34 -24.80 -29.50
CA LEU A 15 12.24 -25.52 -30.14
C LEU A 15 10.97 -25.53 -29.27
N ILE A 16 11.10 -25.74 -27.96
CA ILE A 16 9.97 -25.64 -27.01
C ILE A 16 9.32 -24.25 -27.12
N ASN A 17 10.13 -23.19 -27.05
CA ASN A 17 9.60 -21.83 -27.11
C ASN A 17 8.98 -21.52 -28.48
N ALA A 18 9.60 -21.92 -29.59
CA ALA A 18 9.02 -21.76 -30.93
C ALA A 18 7.64 -22.42 -31.05
N THR A 19 7.50 -23.67 -30.56
CA THR A 19 6.22 -24.39 -30.61
C THR A 19 5.13 -23.74 -29.75
N GLN A 20 5.50 -23.08 -28.64
CA GLN A 20 4.57 -22.31 -27.78
C GLN A 20 4.19 -20.95 -28.37
N HIS A 21 4.98 -20.40 -29.30
CA HIS A 21 4.80 -19.08 -29.87
C HIS A 21 4.58 -19.13 -31.39
N ALA A 22 3.72 -20.04 -31.83
CA ALA A 22 3.26 -20.14 -33.23
C ALA A 22 4.40 -20.20 -34.27
N GLY A 23 5.52 -20.84 -33.90
CA GLY A 23 6.68 -21.04 -34.77
C GLY A 23 7.81 -20.03 -34.58
N VAL A 24 7.67 -19.07 -33.66
CA VAL A 24 8.67 -18.01 -33.43
C VAL A 24 9.26 -18.08 -32.03
N ALA A 25 10.48 -18.61 -31.92
CA ALA A 25 11.27 -18.57 -30.70
C ALA A 25 11.72 -17.15 -30.35
N GLN A 26 11.54 -16.79 -29.08
CA GLN A 26 11.99 -15.54 -28.46
C GLN A 26 13.23 -15.80 -27.61
N ALA A 27 14.41 -15.49 -28.17
CA ALA A 27 15.72 -15.78 -27.55
C ALA A 27 15.83 -15.32 -26.08
N LYS A 28 15.28 -14.14 -25.73
CA LYS A 28 15.30 -13.62 -24.36
C LYS A 28 14.49 -14.48 -23.38
N SER A 29 13.33 -14.98 -23.80
CA SER A 29 12.48 -15.86 -23.00
C SER A 29 13.12 -17.24 -22.81
N VAL A 30 13.73 -17.76 -23.88
CA VAL A 30 14.49 -19.01 -23.87
C VAL A 30 15.65 -18.96 -22.89
N LEU A 31 16.47 -17.90 -22.96
CA LEU A 31 17.61 -17.73 -22.06
C LEU A 31 17.17 -17.65 -20.59
N GLY A 32 16.08 -16.93 -20.30
CA GLY A 32 15.51 -16.85 -18.95
C GLY A 32 15.02 -18.20 -18.43
N SER A 33 14.38 -19.00 -19.28
CA SER A 33 13.89 -20.34 -18.94
C SER A 33 15.03 -21.32 -18.70
N LEU A 34 16.04 -21.31 -19.57
CA LEU A 34 17.23 -22.15 -19.46
C LEU A 34 18.01 -21.88 -18.16
N LEU A 35 18.21 -20.62 -17.79
CA LEU A 35 18.90 -20.22 -16.53
C LEU A 35 18.02 -20.40 -15.28
N GLY A 36 16.71 -20.57 -15.47
CA GLY A 36 15.77 -20.93 -14.42
C GLY A 36 15.89 -22.40 -14.05
N ASP A 37 15.94 -23.26 -15.05
CA ASP A 37 16.02 -24.72 -14.89
C ASP A 37 17.44 -25.23 -14.59
N TYR A 38 18.47 -24.50 -15.06
CA TYR A 38 19.89 -24.82 -14.86
C TYR A 38 20.67 -23.63 -14.28
N PRO A 39 20.55 -23.33 -12.96
CA PRO A 39 21.21 -22.19 -12.32
C PRO A 39 22.75 -22.19 -12.42
N GLU A 40 23.38 -23.35 -12.57
CA GLU A 40 24.82 -23.54 -12.74
C GLU A 40 25.35 -22.97 -14.07
N LEU A 41 24.47 -22.72 -15.03
CA LEU A 41 24.82 -22.12 -16.31
C LEU A 41 24.94 -20.59 -16.25
N ARG A 42 24.68 -19.97 -15.09
CA ARG A 42 24.74 -18.51 -14.90
C ARG A 42 26.13 -17.91 -15.08
N ASP A 43 27.18 -18.69 -14.87
CA ASP A 43 28.55 -18.22 -15.07
C ASP A 43 28.93 -18.13 -16.56
N LYS A 44 28.10 -18.68 -17.46
CA LYS A 44 28.31 -18.72 -18.92
C LYS A 44 27.26 -17.95 -19.72
N VAL A 45 26.57 -17.00 -19.08
CA VAL A 45 25.43 -16.27 -19.67
C VAL A 45 25.76 -15.59 -21.00
N LEU A 46 26.95 -15.02 -21.15
CA LEU A 46 27.36 -14.34 -22.39
C LEU A 46 27.50 -15.33 -23.56
N GLU A 47 28.11 -16.50 -23.32
CA GLU A 47 28.25 -17.57 -24.32
C GLU A 47 26.87 -18.17 -24.68
N LEU A 48 26.04 -18.43 -23.66
CA LEU A 48 24.70 -18.99 -23.85
C LEU A 48 23.77 -18.03 -24.60
N ARG A 49 23.89 -16.73 -24.35
CA ARG A 49 23.11 -15.73 -25.08
C ARG A 49 23.37 -15.82 -26.58
N TYR A 50 24.63 -15.87 -26.99
CA TYR A 50 24.99 -16.00 -28.40
C TYR A 50 24.46 -17.30 -29.01
N LYS A 51 24.60 -18.42 -28.30
CA LYS A 51 24.10 -19.73 -28.74
C LYS A 51 22.58 -19.77 -28.87
N VAL A 52 21.85 -19.16 -27.94
CA VAL A 52 20.39 -19.08 -27.94
C VAL A 52 19.90 -18.16 -29.08
N GLU A 53 20.54 -17.02 -29.30
CA GLU A 53 20.21 -16.10 -30.39
C GLU A 53 20.39 -16.78 -31.75
N ARG A 54 21.54 -17.45 -31.97
CA ARG A 54 21.81 -18.19 -33.22
C ARG A 54 20.83 -19.34 -33.43
N ALA A 55 20.58 -20.14 -32.41
CA ALA A 55 19.64 -21.25 -32.50
C ALA A 55 18.20 -20.77 -32.75
N ALA A 56 17.79 -19.64 -32.16
CA ALA A 56 16.47 -19.04 -32.41
C ALA A 56 16.33 -18.58 -33.86
N GLU A 57 17.36 -17.96 -34.43
CA GLU A 57 17.36 -17.57 -35.84
C GLU A 57 17.27 -18.79 -36.77
N GLU A 58 18.08 -19.83 -36.54
CA GLU A 58 18.03 -21.09 -37.30
C GLU A 58 16.64 -21.74 -37.24
N ILE A 59 16.06 -21.84 -36.05
CA ILE A 59 14.76 -22.51 -35.82
C ILE A 59 13.60 -21.70 -36.36
N ASN A 60 13.64 -20.36 -36.27
CA ASN A 60 12.59 -19.49 -36.80
C ASN A 60 12.51 -19.52 -38.33
N ASN A 61 13.61 -19.89 -39.01
CA ASN A 61 13.63 -20.12 -40.45
C ASN A 61 13.06 -21.50 -40.85
N MET A 62 12.68 -22.34 -39.89
CA MET A 62 12.04 -23.63 -40.13
C MET A 62 10.51 -23.53 -40.02
N GLY A 63 9.80 -24.26 -40.87
CA GLY A 63 8.34 -24.36 -40.78
C GLY A 63 7.88 -25.03 -39.47
N PRO A 64 6.73 -24.65 -38.89
CA PRO A 64 6.25 -25.16 -37.60
C PRO A 64 6.17 -26.70 -37.49
N GLU A 65 5.86 -27.40 -38.58
CA GLU A 65 5.81 -28.86 -38.61
C GLU A 65 7.20 -29.50 -38.51
N LYS A 66 8.23 -28.88 -39.10
CA LYS A 66 9.62 -29.33 -38.94
C LYS A 66 10.12 -29.09 -37.51
N GLN A 67 9.77 -27.95 -36.91
CA GLN A 67 10.12 -27.65 -35.53
C GLN A 67 9.53 -28.68 -34.54
N LYS A 68 8.25 -29.05 -34.72
CA LYS A 68 7.61 -30.11 -33.91
C LYS A 68 8.30 -31.47 -34.10
N ALA A 69 8.61 -31.85 -35.33
CA ALA A 69 9.29 -33.12 -35.61
C ALA A 69 10.70 -33.17 -34.99
N GLU A 70 11.43 -32.06 -35.02
CA GLU A 70 12.76 -31.95 -34.41
C GLU A 70 12.71 -31.96 -32.89
N LEU A 71 11.69 -31.31 -32.30
CA LEU A 71 11.44 -31.37 -30.86
C LEU A 71 11.12 -32.79 -30.39
N GLN A 72 10.35 -33.55 -31.18
CA GLN A 72 10.06 -34.96 -30.89
C GLN A 72 11.33 -35.82 -30.89
N LYS A 73 12.26 -35.61 -31.83
CA LYS A 73 13.56 -36.31 -31.86
C LYS A 73 14.40 -36.03 -30.61
N LEU A 74 14.23 -34.87 -29.97
CA LEU A 74 14.90 -34.49 -28.73
C LEU A 74 14.14 -34.93 -27.45
N GLY A 75 13.26 -35.93 -27.58
CA GLY A 75 12.48 -36.50 -26.48
C GLY A 75 11.19 -35.75 -26.17
N GLY A 76 10.75 -34.86 -27.07
CA GLY A 76 9.51 -34.11 -26.93
C GLY A 76 9.51 -33.08 -25.80
N TYR A 77 8.33 -32.51 -25.57
CA TYR A 77 8.04 -31.60 -24.47
C TYR A 77 6.71 -31.99 -23.84
N VAL A 78 6.75 -32.38 -22.57
CA VAL A 78 5.55 -32.46 -21.76
C VAL A 78 5.32 -31.06 -21.21
N GLU A 79 4.17 -30.46 -21.54
CA GLU A 79 3.77 -29.17 -20.98
C GLU A 79 3.80 -29.30 -19.46
N THR A 80 4.81 -28.70 -18.81
CA THR A 80 4.83 -28.60 -17.36
C THR A 80 3.60 -27.80 -17.00
N ALA A 81 2.60 -28.48 -16.42
CA ALA A 81 1.31 -27.91 -16.05
C ALA A 81 1.56 -26.50 -15.53
N LYS A 82 1.03 -25.48 -16.24
CA LYS A 82 1.17 -24.06 -15.90
C LYS A 82 1.16 -23.97 -14.39
N ARG A 83 2.28 -23.57 -13.79
CA ARG A 83 2.44 -23.46 -12.34
C ARG A 83 1.20 -22.77 -11.84
N VAL A 84 0.27 -23.55 -11.27
CA VAL A 84 -1.02 -23.02 -10.85
C VAL A 84 -0.63 -21.97 -9.84
N GLU A 85 -0.82 -20.69 -10.18
CA GLU A 85 -0.68 -19.63 -9.20
C GLU A 85 -1.58 -20.04 -8.06
N ARG A 86 -0.97 -20.47 -6.94
CA ARG A 86 -1.72 -20.81 -5.75
C ARG A 86 -2.44 -19.52 -5.36
N LYS A 87 -3.72 -19.44 -5.70
CA LYS A 87 -4.56 -18.32 -5.31
C LYS A 87 -4.57 -18.27 -3.79
N GLY A 88 -4.10 -17.15 -3.24
CA GLY A 88 -4.13 -16.87 -1.81
C GLY A 88 -2.76 -16.87 -1.13
N LEU A 89 -2.79 -16.56 0.16
CA LEU A 89 -1.57 -16.41 0.96
C LEU A 89 -0.84 -17.77 1.10
N PRO A 90 0.50 -17.78 1.08
CA PRO A 90 1.26 -18.99 1.40
C PRO A 90 1.02 -19.41 2.85
N ASP A 91 1.25 -20.69 3.18
CA ASP A 91 1.27 -21.11 4.57
C ASP A 91 2.54 -20.56 5.28
N LEU A 92 2.42 -20.32 6.58
CA LEU A 92 3.53 -19.94 7.46
C LEU A 92 3.85 -21.09 8.40
N GLU A 93 5.07 -21.07 8.93
CA GLU A 93 5.50 -21.95 10.02
C GLU A 93 4.70 -21.66 11.30
N ARG A 94 4.70 -22.60 12.26
CA ARG A 94 4.07 -22.46 13.58
C ARG A 94 2.63 -21.90 13.55
N LYS A 95 1.69 -22.74 13.12
CA LYS A 95 0.26 -22.37 12.97
C LYS A 95 -0.50 -22.33 14.31
N ASP A 96 -0.07 -23.11 15.29
CA ASP A 96 -0.76 -23.23 16.57
C ASP A 96 -0.53 -22.02 17.48
N SER A 97 -1.58 -21.61 18.20
CA SER A 97 -1.55 -20.43 19.08
C SER A 97 -1.04 -19.17 18.37
N PHE A 98 -1.38 -18.99 17.09
CA PHE A 98 -0.89 -17.90 16.26
C PHE A 98 -1.24 -16.53 16.85
N VAL A 99 -0.23 -15.70 17.08
CA VAL A 99 -0.36 -14.32 17.53
C VAL A 99 0.54 -13.43 16.71
N VAL A 100 -0.05 -12.37 16.18
CA VAL A 100 0.62 -11.31 15.42
C VAL A 100 0.31 -9.95 16.03
N ARG A 101 1.18 -8.98 15.75
CA ARG A 101 0.96 -7.59 16.11
C ARG A 101 1.21 -6.63 14.96
N PHE A 102 0.37 -5.61 14.89
CA PHE A 102 0.62 -4.39 14.15
C PHE A 102 1.01 -3.30 15.14
N ALA A 103 2.23 -2.77 15.00
CA ALA A 103 2.84 -1.89 15.99
C ALA A 103 3.18 -0.49 15.43
N PRO A 104 2.19 0.36 15.11
CA PRO A 104 2.45 1.69 14.56
C PRO A 104 2.90 2.69 15.62
N ASN A 105 3.82 3.59 15.23
CA ASN A 105 4.00 4.85 15.95
C ASN A 105 2.77 5.75 15.69
N PRO A 106 2.17 6.37 16.73
CA PRO A 106 1.06 7.31 16.58
C PRO A 106 1.57 8.72 16.27
N ASP A 107 2.36 8.84 15.21
CA ASP A 107 3.08 10.04 14.74
C ASP A 107 2.57 10.52 13.37
N GLY A 108 1.41 10.07 12.91
CA GLY A 108 0.84 10.41 11.61
C GLY A 108 -0.29 9.47 11.21
N ALA A 109 -1.05 9.85 10.18
CA ALA A 109 -2.06 8.97 9.61
C ALA A 109 -1.42 7.71 9.01
N LEU A 110 -2.16 6.59 9.01
CA LEU A 110 -1.70 5.40 8.30
C LEU A 110 -1.71 5.65 6.79
N HIS A 111 -0.78 5.00 6.10
CA HIS A 111 -0.69 5.02 4.64
C HIS A 111 -0.67 3.62 4.06
N LEU A 112 -0.66 3.50 2.73
CA LEU A 112 -0.72 2.21 2.03
C LEU A 112 0.37 1.22 2.49
N GLY A 113 1.61 1.72 2.66
CA GLY A 113 2.69 0.92 3.26
C GLY A 113 2.41 0.37 4.67
N ASN A 114 1.60 1.06 5.51
CA ASN A 114 1.15 0.53 6.79
C ASN A 114 -0.01 -0.47 6.65
N ALA A 115 -0.86 -0.29 5.63
CA ALA A 115 -1.97 -1.20 5.36
C ALA A 115 -1.49 -2.60 5.01
N ARG A 116 -0.37 -2.74 4.29
CA ARG A 116 0.21 -4.05 3.95
C ARG A 116 0.44 -4.96 5.15
N PRO A 117 1.28 -4.62 6.14
CA PRO A 117 1.47 -5.47 7.32
C PRO A 117 0.20 -5.60 8.16
N ALA A 118 -0.64 -4.56 8.28
CA ALA A 118 -1.89 -4.64 9.04
C ALA A 118 -2.89 -5.65 8.45
N ILE A 119 -3.10 -5.60 7.13
CA ILE A 119 -3.97 -6.54 6.42
C ILE A 119 -3.40 -7.95 6.47
N LEU A 120 -2.11 -8.13 6.15
CA LEU A 120 -1.49 -9.47 6.18
C LEU A 120 -1.58 -10.10 7.58
N CYS A 121 -1.30 -9.35 8.65
CA CYS A 121 -1.46 -9.83 10.02
C CYS A 121 -2.91 -10.28 10.29
N ASP A 122 -3.90 -9.48 9.88
CA ASP A 122 -5.31 -9.80 10.09
C ASP A 122 -5.77 -11.02 9.26
N GLU A 123 -5.33 -11.15 8.02
CA GLU A 123 -5.63 -12.31 7.16
C GLU A 123 -5.01 -13.60 7.70
N TYR A 124 -3.76 -13.57 8.16
CA TYR A 124 -3.14 -14.74 8.80
C TYR A 124 -3.76 -15.07 10.15
N ALA A 125 -4.11 -14.06 10.95
CA ALA A 125 -4.83 -14.28 12.21
C ALA A 125 -6.19 -14.95 11.96
N LYS A 126 -6.93 -14.55 10.92
CA LYS A 126 -8.18 -15.23 10.51
C LYS A 126 -7.92 -16.66 10.04
N ARG A 127 -6.94 -16.85 9.15
CA ARG A 127 -6.59 -18.17 8.58
C ARG A 127 -6.22 -19.19 9.65
N TYR A 128 -5.46 -18.79 10.65
CA TYR A 128 -4.98 -19.68 11.72
C TYR A 128 -5.78 -19.58 13.02
N LYS A 129 -6.96 -18.95 13.00
CA LYS A 129 -7.80 -18.71 14.19
C LYS A 129 -7.01 -18.09 15.36
N GLY A 130 -6.05 -17.25 15.02
CA GLY A 130 -5.12 -16.60 15.91
C GLY A 130 -5.61 -15.25 16.43
N ARG A 131 -4.71 -14.53 17.12
CA ARG A 131 -4.99 -13.21 17.70
C ARG A 131 -4.17 -12.12 17.02
N PHE A 132 -4.84 -11.02 16.73
CA PHE A 132 -4.25 -9.77 16.25
C PHE A 132 -4.15 -8.76 17.39
N ILE A 133 -2.94 -8.22 17.60
CA ILE A 133 -2.65 -7.21 18.61
C ILE A 133 -2.36 -5.86 17.94
N LEU A 134 -3.07 -4.82 18.36
CA LEU A 134 -2.68 -3.44 18.07
C LEU A 134 -1.79 -2.93 19.21
N ARG A 135 -0.54 -2.58 18.90
CA ARG A 135 0.39 -2.00 19.88
C ARG A 135 0.80 -0.60 19.43
N PHE A 136 0.49 0.43 20.22
CA PHE A 136 1.02 1.75 19.96
C PHE A 136 2.45 1.83 20.47
N ASP A 137 3.42 1.94 19.56
CA ASP A 137 4.84 2.10 19.89
C ASP A 137 5.15 3.59 20.11
N ASP A 138 4.67 4.15 21.23
CA ASP A 138 4.74 5.58 21.55
C ASP A 138 5.88 5.96 22.50
N THR A 139 7.01 5.25 22.44
CA THR A 139 8.11 5.43 23.40
C THR A 139 9.13 6.51 23.02
N ASP A 140 8.97 7.16 21.86
CA ASP A 140 9.85 8.24 21.41
C ASP A 140 9.13 9.60 21.47
N PRO A 141 9.28 10.36 22.56
CA PRO A 141 8.64 11.67 22.68
C PRO A 141 9.27 12.76 21.79
N LYS A 142 10.42 12.53 21.13
CA LYS A 142 11.20 13.59 20.46
C LYS A 142 11.25 13.47 18.94
N ILE A 143 11.46 12.26 18.41
CA ILE A 143 11.63 12.03 16.95
C ILE A 143 10.32 11.54 16.33
N LYS A 144 9.66 10.59 16.99
CA LYS A 144 8.38 10.01 16.56
C LYS A 144 7.28 10.47 17.51
N THR A 145 7.22 11.79 17.68
CA THR A 145 6.38 12.46 18.67
C THR A 145 4.93 12.00 18.55
N PRO A 146 4.40 11.32 19.58
CA PRO A 146 3.05 10.81 19.52
C PRO A 146 2.04 11.92 19.74
N GLU A 147 0.95 11.91 18.98
CA GLU A 147 -0.12 12.90 19.11
C GLU A 147 -1.48 12.22 19.36
N LYS A 148 -2.27 12.77 20.29
CA LYS A 148 -3.54 12.15 20.75
C LYS A 148 -4.50 11.83 19.60
N ALA A 149 -4.56 12.69 18.57
CA ALA A 149 -5.41 12.49 17.40
C ALA A 149 -5.09 11.20 16.65
N PHE A 150 -3.81 10.84 16.51
CA PHE A 150 -3.39 9.68 15.72
C PHE A 150 -3.76 8.34 16.34
N TYR A 151 -3.92 8.26 17.67
CA TYR A 151 -4.45 7.06 18.32
C TYR A 151 -5.88 6.76 17.87
N LYS A 152 -6.73 7.79 17.81
CA LYS A 152 -8.09 7.63 17.30
C LYS A 152 -8.05 7.29 15.81
N TRP A 153 -7.23 7.99 15.04
CA TRP A 153 -7.17 7.80 13.59
C TRP A 153 -6.70 6.41 13.20
N ILE A 154 -5.66 5.88 13.84
CA ILE A 154 -5.18 4.51 13.61
C ILE A 154 -6.29 3.48 13.88
N ARG A 155 -7.07 3.64 14.96
CA ARG A 155 -8.22 2.76 15.23
C ARG A 155 -9.30 2.88 14.16
N ASP A 156 -9.65 4.11 13.76
CA ASP A 156 -10.64 4.37 12.70
C ASP A 156 -10.19 3.77 11.37
N ASP A 157 -8.89 3.87 11.04
CA ASP A 157 -8.29 3.40 9.80
C ASP A 157 -8.26 1.86 9.78
N LEU A 158 -7.88 1.21 10.89
CA LEU A 158 -7.95 -0.26 11.01
C LEU A 158 -9.39 -0.78 10.93
N LYS A 159 -10.34 -0.08 11.55
CA LYS A 159 -11.78 -0.40 11.44
C LYS A 159 -12.26 -0.25 9.99
N TRP A 160 -11.86 0.82 9.30
CA TRP A 160 -12.18 1.02 7.89
C TRP A 160 -11.58 -0.10 7.03
N LEU A 161 -10.33 -0.49 7.28
CA LEU A 161 -9.72 -1.67 6.67
C LEU A 161 -10.37 -2.99 7.09
N LYS A 162 -11.41 -3.03 7.94
CA LYS A 162 -12.04 -4.26 8.45
C LYS A 162 -11.10 -5.20 9.21
N VAL A 163 -10.07 -4.64 9.85
CA VAL A 163 -9.16 -5.39 10.73
C VAL A 163 -9.81 -5.63 12.08
N ARG A 164 -9.77 -6.88 12.57
CA ARG A 164 -10.30 -7.23 13.89
C ARG A 164 -9.18 -7.20 14.93
N VAL A 165 -9.18 -6.16 15.76
CA VAL A 165 -8.24 -6.05 16.90
C VAL A 165 -8.75 -6.89 18.07
N HIS A 166 -7.93 -7.83 18.55
CA HIS A 166 -8.25 -8.71 19.69
C HIS A 166 -7.72 -8.17 21.01
N LYS A 167 -6.58 -7.48 20.96
CA LYS A 167 -5.96 -6.83 22.12
C LYS A 167 -5.32 -5.53 21.69
N GLU A 168 -5.44 -4.52 22.54
CA GLU A 168 -4.74 -3.26 22.39
C GLU A 168 -3.73 -3.07 23.52
N ALA A 169 -2.55 -2.54 23.19
CA ALA A 169 -1.54 -2.13 24.15
C ALA A 169 -0.95 -0.76 23.76
N ILE A 170 -0.59 0.03 24.77
CA ILE A 170 0.09 1.33 24.59
C ILE A 170 1.42 1.23 25.34
N ALA A 171 2.54 1.41 24.64
CA ALA A 171 3.86 1.18 25.20
C ALA A 171 4.18 2.15 26.35
N SER A 172 3.83 3.43 26.24
CA SER A 172 4.04 4.42 27.31
C SER A 172 3.31 4.10 28.62
N LYS A 173 2.21 3.33 28.57
CA LYS A 173 1.50 2.83 29.77
C LYS A 173 2.20 1.65 30.44
N ARG A 174 3.23 1.09 29.78
CA ARG A 174 3.97 -0.10 30.21
C ARG A 174 5.37 0.22 30.72
N LEU A 175 5.69 1.50 30.94
CA LEU A 175 6.97 1.93 31.54
C LEU A 175 7.38 1.14 32.80
N PRO A 176 6.50 0.86 33.78
CA PRO A 176 6.88 0.04 34.93
C PRO A 176 7.37 -1.37 34.55
N VAL A 177 6.80 -1.97 33.51
CA VAL A 177 7.22 -3.28 32.98
C VAL A 177 8.65 -3.17 32.45
N TYR A 178 8.92 -2.18 31.60
CA TYR A 178 10.25 -2.01 31.03
C TYR A 178 11.31 -1.73 32.10
N TYR A 179 10.97 -0.92 33.12
CA TYR A 179 11.89 -0.66 34.23
C TYR A 179 12.22 -1.92 35.03
N LYS A 180 11.22 -2.78 35.27
CA LYS A 180 11.42 -4.08 35.93
C LYS A 180 12.40 -4.96 35.13
N TYR A 181 12.19 -5.09 33.82
CA TYR A 181 13.07 -5.91 32.97
C TYR A 181 14.48 -5.33 32.83
N ALA A 182 14.61 -4.01 32.78
CA ALA A 182 15.90 -3.34 32.80
C ALA A 182 16.67 -3.64 34.10
N GLU A 183 15.98 -3.58 35.24
CA GLU A 183 16.58 -3.90 36.54
C GLU A 183 17.04 -5.37 36.62
N LEU A 184 16.25 -6.31 36.08
CA LEU A 184 16.63 -7.73 36.03
C LEU A 184 17.93 -7.95 35.22
N LEU A 185 18.08 -7.27 34.08
CA LEU A 185 19.30 -7.38 33.27
C LEU A 185 20.52 -6.76 33.96
N VAL A 186 20.33 -5.64 34.66
CA VAL A 186 21.40 -5.02 35.45
C VAL A 186 21.85 -5.96 36.57
N LYS A 187 20.90 -6.58 37.29
CA LYS A 187 21.20 -7.58 38.32
C LYS A 187 21.92 -8.81 37.78
N ALA A 188 21.52 -9.29 36.60
CA ALA A 188 22.15 -10.41 35.92
C ALA A 188 23.50 -10.04 35.26
N GLY A 189 23.94 -8.78 35.34
CA GLY A 189 25.16 -8.32 34.69
C GLY A 189 25.08 -8.24 33.17
N ALA A 190 23.90 -8.44 32.58
CA ALA A 190 23.60 -8.41 31.14
C ALA A 190 23.33 -7.00 30.59
N ALA A 191 23.18 -6.00 31.46
CA ALA A 191 23.06 -4.59 31.08
C ALA A 191 23.86 -3.70 32.05
N TYR A 192 24.21 -2.50 31.62
CA TYR A 192 24.98 -1.56 32.42
C TYR A 192 24.65 -0.11 32.08
N VAL A 193 24.74 0.79 33.09
CA VAL A 193 24.58 2.22 32.89
C VAL A 193 25.92 2.82 32.44
N CYS A 194 25.89 3.45 31.27
CA CYS A 194 27.02 4.11 30.64
C CYS A 194 26.88 5.62 30.74
N THR A 195 27.94 6.28 31.19
CA THR A 195 28.04 7.74 31.34
C THR A 195 29.19 8.32 30.52
N CYS A 196 29.59 7.63 29.45
CA CYS A 196 30.74 8.02 28.63
C CYS A 196 30.40 9.10 27.59
N GLY A 197 29.14 9.54 27.48
CA GLY A 197 28.71 10.52 26.48
C GLY A 197 29.17 10.14 25.05
N ASP A 198 29.73 11.12 24.36
CA ASP A 198 30.18 11.00 22.96
C ASP A 198 31.39 10.06 22.78
N ASP A 199 32.24 9.90 23.80
CA ASP A 199 33.42 9.02 23.73
C ASP A 199 33.03 7.54 23.55
N TRP A 200 31.80 7.17 23.94
CA TRP A 200 31.31 5.82 23.71
C TRP A 200 31.36 5.42 22.22
N LYS A 201 31.04 6.34 21.31
CA LYS A 201 30.99 6.04 19.87
C LYS A 201 32.37 5.59 19.38
N LYS A 202 33.44 6.30 19.78
CA LYS A 202 34.83 5.97 19.44
C LYS A 202 35.21 4.59 19.96
N LEU A 203 34.87 4.27 21.22
CA LEU A 203 35.16 2.97 21.82
C LEU A 203 34.43 1.83 21.10
N ARG A 204 33.12 2.00 20.86
CA ARG A 204 32.27 1.04 20.14
C ARG A 204 32.81 0.73 18.74
N ASP A 205 33.19 1.76 17.98
CA ASP A 205 33.64 1.59 16.60
C ASP A 205 34.99 0.85 16.53
N ASN A 206 35.80 0.94 17.59
CA ASN A 206 37.06 0.20 17.75
C ASN A 206 36.93 -1.13 18.54
N SER A 207 35.71 -1.64 18.74
CA SER A 207 35.45 -2.88 19.52
C SER A 207 35.97 -2.85 20.96
N LYS A 208 36.14 -1.67 21.57
CA LYS A 208 36.66 -1.52 22.93
C LYS A 208 35.55 -1.34 23.95
N ALA A 209 35.63 -2.08 25.05
CA ALA A 209 34.76 -1.88 26.20
C ALA A 209 35.06 -0.54 26.89
N CYS A 210 34.03 0.18 27.33
CA CYS A 210 34.23 1.33 28.21
C CYS A 210 34.36 0.89 29.68
N LYS A 211 34.99 1.72 30.51
CA LYS A 211 35.17 1.46 31.95
C LYS A 211 33.84 1.18 32.68
N CYS A 212 32.72 1.70 32.18
CA CYS A 212 31.40 1.44 32.77
C CYS A 212 30.97 -0.03 32.63
N ARG A 213 31.42 -0.75 31.60
CA ARG A 213 30.99 -2.11 31.29
C ARG A 213 31.45 -3.14 32.34
N SER A 214 32.61 -2.89 32.95
CA SER A 214 33.24 -3.75 33.97
C SER A 214 32.87 -3.40 35.42
N ILE A 215 32.07 -2.34 35.63
CA ILE A 215 31.58 -1.99 36.97
C ILE A 215 30.67 -3.12 37.51
N ASP A 216 30.83 -3.42 38.80
CA ASP A 216 30.06 -4.45 39.49
C ASP A 216 28.54 -4.19 39.47
N ALA A 217 27.75 -5.27 39.59
CA ALA A 217 26.30 -5.20 39.49
C ALA A 217 25.65 -4.34 40.59
N LYS A 218 26.21 -4.30 41.81
CA LYS A 218 25.68 -3.50 42.93
C LYS A 218 25.82 -2.01 42.62
N THR A 219 26.97 -1.60 42.10
CA THR A 219 27.19 -0.21 41.64
C THR A 219 26.34 0.14 40.42
N GLN A 220 26.20 -0.78 39.45
CA GLN A 220 25.33 -0.54 38.31
C GLN A 220 23.85 -0.42 38.70
N LEU A 221 23.40 -1.20 39.68
CA LEU A 221 22.04 -1.07 40.21
C LEU A 221 21.81 0.29 40.88
N ARG A 222 22.81 0.84 41.58
CA ARG A 222 22.74 2.22 42.11
C ARG A 222 22.64 3.24 40.99
N ARG A 223 23.44 3.13 39.93
CA ARG A 223 23.37 4.01 38.76
C ARG A 223 22.01 3.92 38.07
N TRP A 224 21.46 2.72 37.93
CA TRP A 224 20.13 2.50 37.37
C TRP A 224 19.03 3.19 38.20
N ARG A 225 19.07 3.05 39.53
CA ARG A 225 18.15 3.76 40.44
C ARG A 225 18.27 5.28 40.30
N SER A 226 19.49 5.80 40.14
CA SER A 226 19.71 7.22 39.86
C SER A 226 19.09 7.68 38.53
N MET A 227 19.12 6.85 37.47
CA MET A 227 18.40 7.15 36.22
C MET A 227 16.88 7.19 36.43
N LEU A 228 16.32 6.24 37.19
CA LEU A 228 14.87 6.21 37.52
C LEU A 228 14.42 7.43 38.32
N GLN A 229 15.28 7.89 39.24
CA GLN A 229 15.07 9.08 40.06
C GLN A 229 15.39 10.39 39.30
N HIS A 230 15.78 10.31 38.02
CA HIS A 230 16.14 11.46 37.20
C HIS A 230 17.27 12.33 37.81
N LYS A 231 18.25 11.68 38.46
CA LYS A 231 19.50 12.32 38.92
C LYS A 231 20.49 12.59 37.80
N TYR A 232 20.28 11.97 36.64
CA TYR A 232 20.97 12.26 35.39
C TYR A 232 20.05 13.05 34.46
N LYS A 233 20.63 13.97 33.68
CA LYS A 233 19.97 14.73 32.61
C LYS A 233 20.08 14.03 31.26
N GLU A 234 19.33 14.53 30.29
CA GLU A 234 19.43 14.09 28.89
C GLU A 234 20.89 14.11 28.41
N GLY A 235 21.33 13.01 27.81
CA GLY A 235 22.71 12.83 27.33
C GLY A 235 23.72 12.31 28.37
N GLU A 236 23.48 12.47 29.67
CA GLU A 236 24.46 12.12 30.71
C GLU A 236 24.55 10.61 30.99
N ALA A 237 23.45 9.88 30.84
CA ALA A 237 23.39 8.46 31.13
C ALA A 237 22.48 7.69 30.16
N VAL A 238 22.93 6.50 29.77
CA VAL A 238 22.20 5.57 28.90
C VAL A 238 22.34 4.15 29.46
N LEU A 239 21.25 3.39 29.51
CA LEU A 239 21.33 1.95 29.80
C LEU A 239 21.69 1.21 28.51
N ARG A 240 22.72 0.37 28.54
CA ARG A 240 23.17 -0.44 27.40
C ARG A 240 23.00 -1.92 27.69
N ILE A 241 22.60 -2.69 26.69
CA ILE A 241 22.59 -4.16 26.76
C ILE A 241 23.99 -4.64 26.43
N LYS A 242 24.57 -5.55 27.22
CA LYS A 242 25.83 -6.17 26.87
C LYS A 242 25.60 -7.16 25.73
N THR A 243 26.32 -6.96 24.64
CA THR A 243 26.36 -7.85 23.48
C THR A 243 27.81 -8.22 23.19
N ASP A 244 28.03 -8.86 22.05
CA ASP A 244 29.35 -8.96 21.45
C ASP A 244 29.84 -7.57 20.99
N LEU A 245 31.05 -7.20 21.41
CA LEU A 245 31.74 -5.98 21.00
C LEU A 245 32.49 -6.15 19.67
N ASP A 246 32.75 -7.39 19.26
CA ASP A 246 33.40 -7.72 17.99
C ASP A 246 32.41 -7.93 16.85
N ALA A 247 31.10 -7.82 17.14
CA ALA A 247 30.04 -7.92 16.14
C ALA A 247 30.35 -7.06 14.91
N LYS A 248 30.29 -7.66 13.70
CA LYS A 248 30.64 -7.01 12.44
C LYS A 248 29.89 -5.68 12.21
N ASN A 249 28.62 -5.62 12.63
CA ASN A 249 27.82 -4.40 12.56
C ASN A 249 27.96 -3.59 13.86
N PRO A 250 28.60 -2.40 13.84
CA PRO A 250 28.79 -1.58 15.04
C PRO A 250 27.47 -1.17 15.72
N ALA A 251 26.36 -1.12 14.97
CA ALA A 251 25.07 -0.78 15.55
C ALA A 251 24.61 -1.79 16.61
N VAL A 252 25.05 -3.04 16.53
CA VAL A 252 24.70 -4.13 17.46
C VAL A 252 25.54 -4.08 18.73
N ARG A 253 26.76 -3.55 18.68
CA ARG A 253 27.69 -3.51 19.82
C ARG A 253 27.12 -2.65 20.95
N ASP A 254 26.88 -3.28 22.10
CA ASP A 254 26.40 -2.70 23.35
C ASP A 254 25.34 -1.58 23.14
N TRP A 255 24.29 -1.95 22.41
CA TRP A 255 23.25 -1.02 21.97
C TRP A 255 22.44 -0.45 23.14
N ALA A 256 21.93 0.77 22.96
CA ALA A 256 21.19 1.50 23.99
C ALA A 256 19.76 0.96 24.17
N ALA A 257 19.39 0.60 25.39
CA ALA A 257 18.07 0.12 25.78
C ALA A 257 17.16 1.22 26.34
N MET A 258 17.70 2.15 27.13
CA MET A 258 16.95 3.23 27.77
C MET A 258 17.71 4.53 27.67
N ARG A 259 17.01 5.65 27.43
CA ARG A 259 17.57 6.99 27.42
C ARG A 259 16.72 7.97 28.22
N ILE A 260 17.35 9.05 28.67
CA ILE A 260 16.66 10.17 29.30
C ILE A 260 16.27 11.16 28.20
N VAL A 261 15.02 11.62 28.21
CA VAL A 261 14.51 12.69 27.37
C VAL A 261 13.82 13.70 28.29
N ASP A 262 14.40 14.89 28.38
CA ASP A 262 13.90 15.96 29.23
C ASP A 262 12.79 16.75 28.54
N LYS A 263 12.90 16.94 27.22
CA LYS A 263 11.92 17.63 26.38
C LYS A 263 11.82 17.00 24.98
N PRO A 264 10.63 17.04 24.35
CA PRO A 264 9.35 17.52 24.89
C PRO A 264 8.69 16.50 25.82
N SER A 265 7.60 16.89 26.48
CA SER A 265 6.81 15.98 27.33
C SER A 265 5.93 15.06 26.48
N HIS A 266 5.80 13.81 26.90
CA HIS A 266 4.92 12.83 26.23
C HIS A 266 3.44 13.11 26.56
N PRO A 267 2.50 12.99 25.60
CA PRO A 267 1.07 13.32 25.79
C PRO A 267 0.35 12.52 26.88
N PHE A 268 0.90 11.37 27.28
CA PHE A 268 0.31 10.45 28.28
C PHE A 268 1.22 10.13 29.47
N SER A 269 2.41 10.72 29.56
CA SER A 269 3.36 10.38 30.63
C SER A 269 4.27 11.55 30.96
N GLY A 270 4.38 11.86 32.26
CA GLY A 270 5.36 12.81 32.79
C GLY A 270 6.74 12.20 33.07
N LYS A 271 6.97 10.92 32.72
CA LYS A 271 8.27 10.28 32.91
C LYS A 271 9.29 10.78 31.89
N LYS A 272 10.55 10.80 32.29
CA LYS A 272 11.69 11.26 31.48
C LYS A 272 12.63 10.14 31.05
N LEU A 273 12.53 8.96 31.65
CA LEU A 273 13.32 7.79 31.28
C LEU A 273 12.52 6.89 30.34
N TRP A 274 12.96 6.78 29.10
CA TRP A 274 12.23 6.13 28.02
C TRP A 274 12.98 4.91 27.46
N PRO A 275 12.30 3.79 27.23
CA PRO A 275 12.88 2.68 26.49
C PRO A 275 13.04 3.03 25.02
N LEU A 276 14.11 2.54 24.41
CA LEU A 276 14.30 2.58 22.97
C LEU A 276 13.59 1.40 22.30
N TYR A 277 13.30 1.58 21.01
CA TYR A 277 12.47 0.67 20.20
C TYR A 277 12.81 -0.81 20.40
N ASN A 278 14.09 -1.19 20.29
CA ASN A 278 14.49 -2.59 20.38
C ASN A 278 14.17 -3.21 21.75
N PHE A 279 14.35 -2.45 22.83
CA PHE A 279 14.09 -2.92 24.19
C PHE A 279 12.58 -3.06 24.46
N ALA A 280 11.80 -2.01 24.19
CA ALA A 280 10.35 -2.03 24.41
C ALA A 280 9.67 -3.10 23.54
N SER A 281 9.98 -3.12 22.24
CA SER A 281 9.36 -4.01 21.27
C SER A 281 9.64 -5.49 21.57
N ALA A 282 10.87 -5.83 21.97
CA ALA A 282 11.23 -7.20 22.33
C ALA A 282 10.49 -7.71 23.57
N ILE A 283 10.46 -6.91 24.64
CA ILE A 283 9.74 -7.25 25.89
C ILE A 283 8.24 -7.38 25.61
N ASP A 284 7.67 -6.46 24.84
CA ASP A 284 6.25 -6.50 24.53
C ASP A 284 5.88 -7.66 23.63
N ASP A 285 6.69 -7.99 22.62
CA ASP A 285 6.45 -9.17 21.79
C ASP A 285 6.43 -10.45 22.65
N LYS A 286 7.35 -10.59 23.61
CA LYS A 286 7.33 -11.73 24.55
C LYS A 286 6.09 -11.74 25.43
N LEU A 287 5.80 -10.63 26.11
CA LEU A 287 4.74 -10.56 27.13
C LEU A 287 3.33 -10.54 26.56
N LEU A 288 3.17 -10.06 25.34
CA LEU A 288 1.89 -10.10 24.63
C LEU A 288 1.69 -11.45 23.91
N GLY A 289 2.73 -12.30 23.88
CA GLY A 289 2.70 -13.63 23.30
C GLY A 289 2.78 -13.63 21.78
N THR A 290 3.42 -12.61 21.18
CA THR A 290 3.66 -12.55 19.74
C THR A 290 4.43 -13.78 19.29
N THR A 291 3.88 -14.52 18.32
CA THR A 291 4.54 -15.67 17.68
C THR A 291 5.15 -15.32 16.34
N HIS A 292 4.61 -14.30 15.66
CA HIS A 292 5.00 -13.88 14.32
C HIS A 292 5.12 -12.36 14.21
N ILE A 293 6.23 -11.92 13.63
CA ILE A 293 6.58 -10.52 13.41
C ILE A 293 6.61 -10.23 11.91
N PHE A 294 5.61 -9.51 11.42
CA PHE A 294 5.63 -8.93 10.09
C PHE A 294 6.36 -7.58 10.14
N ARG A 295 7.42 -7.43 9.33
CA ARG A 295 8.22 -6.20 9.30
C ARG A 295 8.98 -6.02 7.99
N GLY A 296 9.38 -4.78 7.71
CA GLY A 296 10.23 -4.46 6.57
C GLY A 296 11.66 -5.00 6.71
N GLN A 297 12.34 -5.22 5.58
CA GLN A 297 13.73 -5.71 5.53
C GLN A 297 14.73 -4.76 6.23
N GLU A 298 14.42 -3.46 6.28
CA GLU A 298 15.20 -2.45 7.00
C GLU A 298 15.34 -2.72 8.51
N HIS A 299 14.51 -3.63 9.06
CA HIS A 299 14.57 -4.02 10.46
C HIS A 299 15.44 -5.26 10.74
N SER A 300 16.18 -5.79 9.77
CA SER A 300 17.08 -6.93 9.96
C SER A 300 18.10 -6.72 11.10
N THR A 301 18.70 -5.53 11.19
CA THR A 301 19.63 -5.20 12.31
C THR A 301 18.91 -5.12 13.66
N ASN A 302 17.63 -4.73 13.67
CA ASN A 302 16.84 -4.70 14.89
C ASN A 302 16.54 -6.11 15.40
N GLU A 303 16.32 -7.07 14.50
CA GLU A 303 16.21 -8.48 14.88
C GLU A 303 17.42 -8.95 15.69
N VAL A 304 18.63 -8.74 15.15
CA VAL A 304 19.88 -9.15 15.81
C VAL A 304 19.98 -8.55 17.21
N LYS A 305 19.68 -7.25 17.35
CA LYS A 305 19.66 -6.58 18.66
C LYS A 305 18.67 -7.21 19.63
N GLN A 306 17.46 -7.49 19.16
CA GLN A 306 16.41 -8.07 20.00
C GLN A 306 16.73 -9.51 20.38
N ARG A 307 17.40 -10.30 19.53
CA ARG A 307 17.81 -11.67 19.84
C ARG A 307 18.75 -11.75 21.06
N TYR A 308 19.70 -10.82 21.21
CA TYR A 308 20.50 -10.71 22.44
C TYR A 308 19.63 -10.58 23.70
N LEU A 309 18.55 -9.79 23.63
CA LEU A 309 17.64 -9.64 24.78
C LEU A 309 16.94 -10.97 25.09
N TYR A 310 16.49 -11.67 24.06
CA TYR A 310 15.85 -12.97 24.21
C TYR A 310 16.82 -14.03 24.75
N GLU A 311 18.08 -14.03 24.31
CA GLU A 311 19.14 -14.90 24.82
C GLU A 311 19.38 -14.66 26.32
N HIS A 312 19.54 -13.40 26.74
CA HIS A 312 19.73 -13.04 28.15
C HIS A 312 18.58 -13.52 29.05
N PHE A 313 17.35 -13.54 28.54
CA PHE A 313 16.18 -14.03 29.27
C PHE A 313 15.83 -15.49 28.97
N LYS A 314 16.63 -16.19 28.14
CA LYS A 314 16.37 -17.57 27.68
C LYS A 314 14.96 -17.73 27.08
N TRP A 315 14.58 -16.80 26.22
CA TRP A 315 13.31 -16.79 25.50
C TRP A 315 13.48 -17.24 24.05
N GLU A 316 12.47 -17.92 23.53
CA GLU A 316 12.35 -18.20 22.10
C GLU A 316 11.90 -16.93 21.35
N TYR A 317 12.62 -16.56 20.29
CA TYR A 317 12.31 -15.39 19.47
C TYR A 317 11.18 -15.70 18.47
N PRO A 318 10.22 -14.77 18.23
CA PRO A 318 9.13 -14.99 17.28
C PRO A 318 9.62 -15.21 15.85
N VAL A 319 8.84 -15.94 15.05
CA VAL A 319 9.10 -16.13 13.61
C VAL A 319 8.96 -14.79 12.90
N VAL A 320 9.84 -14.52 11.94
CA VAL A 320 9.92 -13.23 11.25
C VAL A 320 9.47 -13.38 9.81
N VAL A 321 8.48 -12.59 9.43
CA VAL A 321 8.00 -12.49 8.05
C VAL A 321 8.47 -11.16 7.48
N THR A 322 9.50 -11.23 6.63
CA THR A 322 10.09 -10.04 5.99
C THR A 322 9.23 -9.59 4.81
N LEU A 323 8.88 -8.31 4.81
CA LEU A 323 8.10 -7.67 3.76
C LEU A 323 8.95 -6.66 3.01
N GLY A 324 8.82 -6.61 1.69
CA GLY A 324 9.33 -5.48 0.92
C GLY A 324 8.48 -4.23 1.12
N ARG A 325 9.02 -3.07 0.74
CA ARG A 325 8.27 -1.81 0.71
C ARG A 325 7.10 -1.94 -0.26
N PHE A 326 5.99 -1.29 0.10
CA PHE A 326 4.79 -1.26 -0.72
C PHE A 326 4.41 0.18 -1.00
N SER A 327 4.56 0.56 -2.26
CA SER A 327 4.47 1.94 -2.74
C SER A 327 3.38 2.09 -3.79
N LEU A 328 2.85 3.31 -3.92
CA LEU A 328 1.89 3.69 -4.95
C LEU A 328 2.52 4.75 -5.84
N SER A 329 2.58 4.49 -7.15
CA SER A 329 3.21 5.40 -8.10
C SER A 329 2.54 6.79 -8.09
N GLY A 330 3.37 7.84 -8.08
CA GLY A 330 2.93 9.23 -8.06
C GLY A 330 2.31 9.70 -6.74
N MET A 331 2.48 8.96 -5.63
CA MET A 331 1.89 9.30 -4.32
C MET A 331 2.93 9.26 -3.20
N VAL A 332 2.88 10.26 -2.30
CA VAL A 332 3.79 10.34 -1.15
C VAL A 332 3.23 9.51 0.01
N LEU A 333 4.07 8.63 0.59
CA LEU A 333 3.75 7.80 1.75
C LEU A 333 4.56 8.14 3.00
N SER A 334 5.75 8.74 2.85
CA SER A 334 6.63 9.01 3.98
C SER A 334 6.00 9.99 4.97
N LYS A 335 5.75 9.55 6.20
CA LYS A 335 5.14 10.38 7.25
C LYS A 335 5.93 11.65 7.56
N SER A 336 7.27 11.61 7.49
CA SER A 336 8.10 12.80 7.73
C SER A 336 7.95 13.81 6.59
N GLN A 337 7.99 13.35 5.34
CA GLN A 337 7.78 14.22 4.17
C GLN A 337 6.36 14.80 4.14
N ILE A 338 5.35 14.01 4.53
CA ILE A 338 3.96 14.48 4.62
C ILE A 338 3.85 15.57 5.69
N ARG A 339 4.40 15.34 6.89
CA ARG A 339 4.38 16.34 7.97
C ARG A 339 5.07 17.64 7.54
N GLU A 340 6.27 17.54 6.99
CA GLU A 340 7.01 18.70 6.48
C GLU A 340 6.22 19.43 5.39
N GLY A 341 5.57 18.70 4.48
CA GLY A 341 4.71 19.30 3.45
C GLY A 341 3.46 19.97 4.01
N ILE A 342 2.89 19.48 5.10
CA ILE A 342 1.77 20.14 5.80
C ILE A 342 2.25 21.42 6.48
N GLU A 343 3.39 21.38 7.17
CA GLU A 343 4.01 22.55 7.82
C GLU A 343 4.33 23.66 6.81
N LYS A 344 4.87 23.28 5.65
CA LYS A 344 5.14 24.19 4.52
C LYS A 344 3.88 24.57 3.71
N ARG A 345 2.69 24.15 4.14
CA ARG A 345 1.40 24.36 3.44
C ARG A 345 1.36 23.84 2.00
N VAL A 346 2.26 22.93 1.63
CA VAL A 346 2.22 22.19 0.37
C VAL A 346 0.99 21.28 0.36
N TYR A 347 0.68 20.63 1.49
CA TYR A 347 -0.52 19.79 1.69
C TYR A 347 -1.48 20.43 2.67
N ARG A 348 -2.79 20.28 2.44
CA ARG A 348 -3.83 20.82 3.33
C ARG A 348 -3.97 20.02 4.63
N GLY A 349 -3.50 18.78 4.65
CA GLY A 349 -3.60 17.87 5.78
C GLY A 349 -3.29 16.43 5.38
N TRP A 350 -3.47 15.50 6.31
CA TRP A 350 -3.21 14.07 6.07
C TRP A 350 -4.22 13.40 5.13
N ASP A 351 -5.34 14.06 4.80
CA ASP A 351 -6.36 13.60 3.85
C ASP A 351 -6.29 14.36 2.51
N ASP A 352 -5.17 15.04 2.24
CA ASP A 352 -4.91 15.69 0.95
C ASP A 352 -4.84 14.64 -0.17
N LEU A 353 -5.49 14.93 -1.29
CA LEU A 353 -5.73 13.99 -2.39
C LEU A 353 -4.46 13.52 -3.12
N ARG A 354 -3.33 14.24 -2.92
CA ARG A 354 -2.00 13.91 -3.45
C ARG A 354 -1.23 12.89 -2.61
N LEU A 355 -1.77 12.53 -1.44
CA LEU A 355 -1.11 11.62 -0.50
C LEU A 355 -1.65 10.21 -0.65
N GLY A 356 -0.77 9.22 -0.43
CA GLY A 356 -1.17 7.81 -0.36
C GLY A 356 -1.57 7.36 1.07
N THR A 357 -2.06 8.29 1.88
CA THR A 357 -2.63 7.98 3.21
C THR A 357 -3.95 7.25 3.06
N LEU A 358 -4.32 6.43 4.05
CA LEU A 358 -5.62 5.75 4.05
C LEU A 358 -6.78 6.76 4.11
N ARG A 359 -6.55 7.92 4.74
CA ARG A 359 -7.52 9.00 4.81
C ARG A 359 -7.75 9.66 3.45
N SER A 360 -6.68 9.93 2.69
CA SER A 360 -6.79 10.43 1.32
C SER A 360 -7.51 9.41 0.42
N LEU A 361 -7.08 8.14 0.43
CA LEU A 361 -7.71 7.08 -0.37
C LEU A 361 -9.20 6.92 -0.04
N LYS A 362 -9.55 6.91 1.26
CA LYS A 362 -10.95 6.86 1.71
C LYS A 362 -11.75 8.11 1.28
N ARG A 363 -11.15 9.30 1.37
CA ARG A 363 -11.78 10.56 0.92
C ARG A 363 -12.05 10.57 -0.58
N ARG A 364 -11.14 9.98 -1.37
CA ARG A 364 -11.27 9.76 -2.82
C ARG A 364 -12.33 8.71 -3.18
N GLY A 365 -12.76 7.87 -2.24
CA GLY A 365 -13.79 6.85 -2.49
C GLY A 365 -13.25 5.44 -2.75
N PHE A 366 -11.96 5.20 -2.52
CA PHE A 366 -11.44 3.83 -2.54
C PHE A 366 -12.11 3.01 -1.42
N GLN A 367 -12.37 1.74 -1.72
CA GLN A 367 -12.96 0.77 -0.83
C GLN A 367 -11.85 -0.04 -0.13
N PRO A 368 -12.02 -0.40 1.15
CA PRO A 368 -11.02 -1.18 1.89
C PRO A 368 -10.82 -2.58 1.28
N GLU A 369 -11.83 -3.15 0.63
CA GLU A 369 -11.77 -4.42 -0.08
C GLU A 369 -10.77 -4.38 -1.23
N ALA A 370 -10.70 -3.27 -1.98
CA ALA A 370 -9.73 -3.10 -3.06
C ALA A 370 -8.28 -3.19 -2.53
N LEU A 371 -8.02 -2.55 -1.38
CA LEU A 371 -6.71 -2.60 -0.72
C LEU A 371 -6.41 -3.99 -0.16
N ARG A 372 -7.42 -4.70 0.35
CA ARG A 372 -7.25 -6.07 0.83
C ARG A 372 -6.93 -7.04 -0.28
N GLU A 373 -7.72 -7.02 -1.36
CA GLU A 373 -7.54 -7.92 -2.50
C GLU A 373 -6.13 -7.81 -3.09
N ILE A 374 -5.68 -6.59 -3.39
CA ILE A 374 -4.35 -6.38 -3.95
C ILE A 374 -3.21 -6.78 -3.00
N ILE A 375 -3.36 -6.54 -1.68
CA ILE A 375 -2.34 -6.93 -0.69
C ILE A 375 -2.30 -8.45 -0.51
N VAL A 376 -3.45 -9.12 -0.55
CA VAL A 376 -3.55 -10.58 -0.46
C VAL A 376 -2.97 -11.25 -1.69
N GLU A 377 -3.26 -10.72 -2.88
CA GLU A 377 -2.69 -11.20 -4.15
C GLU A 377 -1.16 -11.06 -4.17
N VAL A 378 -0.66 -9.92 -3.70
CA VAL A 378 0.79 -9.67 -3.57
C VAL A 378 1.43 -10.60 -2.53
N GLY A 379 0.77 -10.81 -1.40
CA GLY A 379 1.24 -11.67 -0.31
C GLY A 379 2.47 -11.12 0.45
N PRO A 380 3.06 -11.94 1.33
CA PRO A 380 4.18 -11.55 2.18
C PRO A 380 5.53 -11.64 1.45
N LYS A 381 5.63 -11.09 0.24
CA LYS A 381 6.89 -11.09 -0.53
C LYS A 381 7.92 -10.14 0.10
N PRO A 382 9.20 -10.57 0.24
CA PRO A 382 10.27 -9.73 0.77
C PRO A 382 10.75 -8.67 -0.23
N SER A 383 10.44 -8.83 -1.52
CA SER A 383 10.78 -7.86 -2.57
C SER A 383 9.91 -6.60 -2.49
N ASP A 384 10.52 -5.46 -2.76
CA ASP A 384 9.82 -4.17 -2.92
C ASP A 384 8.83 -4.22 -4.08
N ILE A 385 7.68 -3.59 -3.90
CA ILE A 385 6.58 -3.57 -4.86
C ILE A 385 6.02 -2.16 -4.96
N THR A 386 5.96 -1.66 -6.20
CA THR A 386 5.30 -0.40 -6.52
C THR A 386 4.13 -0.71 -7.45
N ILE A 387 2.92 -0.39 -7.01
CA ILE A 387 1.71 -0.52 -7.82
C ILE A 387 1.37 0.83 -8.46
N SER A 388 0.69 0.80 -9.61
CA SER A 388 0.17 2.02 -10.23
C SER A 388 -1.20 2.40 -9.64
N GLN A 389 -1.63 3.65 -9.84
CA GLN A 389 -2.95 4.08 -9.40
C GLN A 389 -4.07 3.41 -10.22
N GLU A 390 -3.81 3.13 -11.49
CA GLU A 390 -4.70 2.43 -12.42
C GLU A 390 -4.90 0.98 -11.97
N ASN A 391 -3.84 0.33 -11.48
CA ASN A 391 -3.93 -1.01 -10.92
C ASN A 391 -4.84 -1.03 -9.69
N LEU A 392 -4.64 -0.13 -8.72
CA LEU A 392 -5.53 0.00 -7.56
C LEU A 392 -6.97 0.38 -7.97
N ALA A 393 -7.12 1.26 -8.96
CA ALA A 393 -8.42 1.66 -9.50
C ALA A 393 -9.16 0.48 -10.15
N ALA A 394 -8.46 -0.45 -10.81
CA ALA A 394 -9.09 -1.62 -11.38
C ALA A 394 -9.75 -2.52 -10.32
N TYR A 395 -9.09 -2.73 -9.17
CA TYR A 395 -9.70 -3.42 -8.02
C TYR A 395 -10.90 -2.66 -7.49
N ASN A 396 -10.76 -1.35 -7.30
CA ASN A 396 -11.83 -0.53 -6.76
C ASN A 396 -13.06 -0.49 -7.67
N ARG A 397 -12.85 -0.37 -9.00
CA ARG A 397 -13.90 -0.35 -10.02
C ARG A 397 -14.77 -1.61 -9.98
N LYS A 398 -14.15 -2.79 -9.83
CA LYS A 398 -14.88 -4.08 -9.70
C LYS A 398 -15.86 -4.09 -8.53
N ILE A 399 -15.56 -3.34 -7.47
CA ILE A 399 -16.39 -3.23 -6.27
C ILE A 399 -17.46 -2.16 -6.46
N ILE A 400 -17.07 -0.94 -6.84
CA ILE A 400 -17.98 0.21 -6.82
C ILE A 400 -18.91 0.27 -8.02
N ASP A 401 -18.52 -0.24 -9.21
CA ASP A 401 -19.35 -0.14 -10.43
C ASP A 401 -20.72 -0.78 -10.21
N ARG A 402 -20.77 -1.93 -9.52
CA ARG A 402 -22.01 -2.68 -9.21
C ARG A 402 -23.03 -1.92 -8.35
N THR A 403 -22.58 -0.87 -7.65
CA THR A 403 -23.39 -0.16 -6.64
C THR A 403 -23.50 1.33 -6.90
N ALA A 404 -22.62 1.90 -7.72
CA ALA A 404 -22.56 3.32 -8.03
C ALA A 404 -23.72 3.73 -8.94
N ASN A 405 -24.53 4.66 -8.45
CA ASN A 405 -25.54 5.30 -9.30
C ASN A 405 -24.86 6.17 -10.36
N ARG A 406 -25.45 6.21 -11.56
CA ARG A 406 -24.97 6.93 -12.73
C ARG A 406 -25.70 8.25 -12.89
N TYR A 407 -24.93 9.31 -13.12
CA TYR A 407 -25.44 10.67 -13.33
C TYR A 407 -24.69 11.34 -14.48
N PHE A 408 -25.32 12.31 -15.12
CA PHE A 408 -24.65 13.19 -16.08
C PHE A 408 -23.96 14.35 -15.37
N PHE A 409 -22.72 14.59 -15.79
CA PHE A 409 -21.90 15.73 -15.45
C PHE A 409 -21.16 16.18 -16.71
N ILE A 410 -21.26 17.46 -17.04
CA ILE A 410 -20.68 18.08 -18.22
C ILE A 410 -19.56 19.03 -17.75
N PRO A 411 -18.28 18.65 -17.91
CA PRO A 411 -17.16 19.43 -17.37
C PRO A 411 -16.94 20.76 -18.11
N ASN A 412 -17.15 20.83 -19.42
CA ASN A 412 -17.00 22.07 -20.19
C ASN A 412 -18.34 22.42 -20.87
N PRO A 413 -19.32 23.01 -20.16
CA PRO A 413 -20.68 23.12 -20.68
C PRO A 413 -20.82 24.11 -21.84
N LYS A 414 -21.16 23.59 -23.02
CA LYS A 414 -21.60 24.36 -24.20
C LYS A 414 -23.12 24.34 -24.30
N LYS A 415 -23.74 25.52 -24.28
CA LYS A 415 -25.18 25.67 -24.51
C LYS A 415 -25.51 25.40 -25.98
N ILE A 416 -26.54 24.59 -26.21
CA ILE A 416 -27.17 24.36 -27.51
C ILE A 416 -28.70 24.53 -27.40
N THR A 417 -29.34 24.91 -28.50
CA THR A 417 -30.81 24.94 -28.60
C THR A 417 -31.28 23.97 -29.66
N VAL A 418 -32.20 23.06 -29.34
CA VAL A 418 -32.76 22.08 -30.28
C VAL A 418 -34.13 22.55 -30.76
N LYS A 419 -34.25 22.83 -32.06
CA LYS A 419 -35.52 23.16 -32.71
C LYS A 419 -36.39 21.92 -32.88
N ASN A 420 -37.71 22.13 -32.82
CA ASN A 420 -38.74 21.11 -33.10
C ASN A 420 -38.61 19.83 -32.25
N ILE A 421 -38.06 19.93 -31.03
CA ILE A 421 -37.98 18.80 -30.12
C ILE A 421 -39.39 18.36 -29.71
N LYS A 422 -39.72 17.08 -29.96
CA LYS A 422 -41.04 16.51 -29.65
C LYS A 422 -41.11 15.91 -28.23
N ILE A 423 -39.96 15.69 -27.59
CA ILE A 423 -39.84 15.01 -26.29
C ILE A 423 -39.85 16.03 -25.15
N LYS A 424 -40.74 15.83 -24.17
CA LYS A 424 -40.89 16.71 -22.99
C LYS A 424 -40.30 16.14 -21.70
N SER A 425 -40.03 14.84 -21.66
CA SER A 425 -39.48 14.17 -20.49
C SER A 425 -38.66 12.95 -20.88
N ALA A 426 -37.66 12.62 -20.07
CA ALA A 426 -36.89 11.39 -20.20
C ALA A 426 -36.81 10.65 -18.87
N LYS A 427 -36.74 9.32 -18.96
CA LYS A 427 -36.64 8.41 -17.83
C LYS A 427 -35.46 7.48 -18.07
N LEU A 428 -34.37 7.70 -17.33
CA LEU A 428 -33.14 6.93 -17.47
C LEU A 428 -32.94 6.07 -16.22
N PRO A 429 -32.42 4.85 -16.32
CA PRO A 429 -32.10 4.07 -15.14
C PRO A 429 -30.96 4.74 -14.34
N LEU A 430 -30.99 4.58 -13.02
CA LEU A 430 -29.87 4.99 -12.15
C LEU A 430 -28.66 4.08 -12.30
N HIS A 431 -28.83 2.84 -12.76
CA HIS A 431 -27.77 1.88 -13.00
C HIS A 431 -28.21 0.95 -14.14
N PRO A 432 -27.32 0.55 -15.07
CA PRO A 432 -27.71 -0.26 -16.23
C PRO A 432 -28.27 -1.62 -15.84
N GLU A 433 -27.60 -2.32 -14.92
CA GLU A 433 -27.94 -3.71 -14.57
C GLU A 433 -28.75 -3.82 -13.26
N ALA A 434 -28.35 -3.09 -12.21
CA ALA A 434 -29.03 -3.11 -10.92
C ALA A 434 -30.34 -2.30 -10.91
N LYS A 435 -31.42 -2.89 -10.37
CA LYS A 435 -32.72 -2.23 -10.17
C LYS A 435 -32.66 -1.18 -9.03
N ARG A 436 -32.01 -0.04 -9.30
CA ARG A 436 -31.80 1.06 -8.33
C ARG A 436 -32.75 2.24 -8.50
N GLY A 437 -33.76 2.09 -9.35
CA GLY A 437 -34.73 3.13 -9.68
C GLY A 437 -34.30 3.97 -10.89
N TRP A 438 -34.91 5.15 -11.00
CA TRP A 438 -34.88 5.95 -12.22
C TRP A 438 -34.55 7.42 -11.94
N ARG A 439 -33.82 8.02 -12.87
CA ARG A 439 -33.64 9.45 -13.03
C ARG A 439 -34.74 10.00 -13.92
N LEU A 440 -35.42 11.04 -13.47
CA LEU A 440 -36.49 11.68 -14.22
C LEU A 440 -36.03 13.06 -14.66
N PHE A 441 -36.23 13.36 -15.94
CA PHE A 441 -35.86 14.63 -16.55
C PHE A 441 -37.09 15.30 -17.13
N LYS A 442 -37.23 16.60 -16.86
CA LYS A 442 -38.09 17.49 -17.64
C LYS A 442 -37.21 18.17 -18.68
N VAL A 443 -37.63 18.11 -19.92
CA VAL A 443 -36.82 18.47 -21.08
C VAL A 443 -37.52 19.59 -21.84
N GLY A 444 -36.75 20.64 -22.14
CA GLY A 444 -37.15 21.75 -23.00
C GLY A 444 -36.31 21.78 -24.27
N LYS A 445 -36.16 22.97 -24.86
CA LYS A 445 -35.35 23.17 -26.07
C LYS A 445 -33.87 23.46 -25.78
N ILE A 446 -33.51 23.81 -24.55
CA ILE A 446 -32.14 24.20 -24.17
C ILE A 446 -31.44 23.04 -23.45
N PHE A 447 -30.22 22.75 -23.89
CA PHE A 447 -29.34 21.74 -23.33
C PHE A 447 -27.93 22.29 -23.17
N TYR A 448 -27.17 21.67 -22.27
CA TYR A 448 -25.73 21.82 -22.19
C TYR A 448 -25.08 20.46 -22.48
N ILE A 449 -24.10 20.47 -23.37
CA ILE A 449 -23.28 19.31 -23.73
C ILE A 449 -21.82 19.66 -23.50
N ASP A 450 -20.92 18.69 -23.58
CA ASP A 450 -19.50 18.99 -23.44
C ASP A 450 -18.97 19.75 -24.68
N GLN A 451 -18.11 20.73 -24.44
CA GLN A 451 -17.51 21.56 -25.48
C GLN A 451 -16.63 20.74 -26.44
N GLU A 452 -15.96 19.70 -25.95
CA GLU A 452 -15.17 18.79 -26.80
C GLU A 452 -16.08 17.98 -27.71
N ASP A 453 -17.15 17.38 -27.17
CA ASP A 453 -18.19 16.70 -27.95
C ASP A 453 -18.82 17.65 -29.00
N PHE A 454 -19.07 18.92 -28.64
CA PHE A 454 -19.59 19.92 -29.58
C PHE A 454 -18.61 20.17 -30.75
N ASN A 455 -17.33 20.37 -30.44
CA ASN A 455 -16.31 20.65 -31.45
C ASN A 455 -16.08 19.45 -32.37
N SER A 456 -16.07 18.23 -31.82
CA SER A 456 -15.82 17.00 -32.58
C SER A 456 -16.95 16.62 -33.53
N TYR A 457 -18.20 16.94 -33.17
CA TYR A 457 -19.38 16.47 -33.92
C TYR A 457 -20.23 17.58 -34.53
N LYS A 458 -19.78 18.84 -34.51
CA LYS A 458 -20.53 19.96 -35.11
C LYS A 458 -20.86 19.65 -36.58
N GLY A 459 -22.12 19.86 -36.96
CA GLY A 459 -22.64 19.61 -38.31
C GLY A 459 -23.07 18.16 -38.57
N GLN A 460 -22.75 17.22 -37.67
CA GLN A 460 -23.07 15.80 -37.80
C GLN A 460 -24.34 15.43 -37.04
N ASP A 461 -24.93 14.27 -37.39
CA ASP A 461 -25.98 13.66 -36.59
C ASP A 461 -25.40 12.99 -35.34
N VAL A 462 -25.88 13.39 -34.17
CA VAL A 462 -25.51 12.83 -32.88
C VAL A 462 -26.73 12.41 -32.09
N ARG A 463 -26.55 11.46 -31.18
CA ARG A 463 -27.58 11.01 -30.24
C ARG A 463 -27.33 11.63 -28.88
N LEU A 464 -28.26 12.45 -28.42
CA LEU A 464 -28.37 12.81 -27.01
C LEU A 464 -28.71 11.54 -26.23
N LYS A 465 -27.80 11.11 -25.36
CA LYS A 465 -27.85 9.81 -24.68
C LYS A 465 -29.23 9.54 -24.05
N GLU A 466 -29.84 8.42 -24.44
CA GLU A 466 -31.16 7.96 -23.99
C GLU A 466 -32.30 9.00 -24.14
N LEU A 467 -32.19 9.91 -25.11
CA LEU A 467 -33.18 10.96 -25.36
C LEU A 467 -33.62 10.99 -26.84
N CYS A 468 -32.78 11.51 -27.74
CA CYS A 468 -33.14 11.71 -29.15
C CYS A 468 -31.91 11.88 -30.04
N ASN A 469 -32.13 11.89 -31.36
CA ASN A 469 -31.14 12.24 -32.36
C ASN A 469 -31.29 13.71 -32.77
N ILE A 470 -30.18 14.40 -32.96
CA ILE A 470 -30.13 15.77 -33.44
C ILE A 470 -29.03 15.95 -34.49
N LYS A 471 -29.24 16.86 -35.43
CA LYS A 471 -28.14 17.43 -36.21
C LYS A 471 -27.49 18.53 -35.40
N LEU A 472 -26.23 18.32 -35.00
CA LEU A 472 -25.57 19.16 -34.00
C LEU A 472 -25.14 20.52 -34.57
N GLY A 473 -25.50 21.58 -33.88
CA GLY A 473 -25.09 22.95 -34.17
C GLY A 473 -25.41 23.88 -33.01
N ASP A 474 -24.99 25.16 -33.09
CA ASP A 474 -25.34 26.17 -32.07
C ASP A 474 -26.88 26.26 -31.91
N VAL A 475 -27.58 26.16 -33.04
CA VAL A 475 -28.99 25.81 -33.11
C VAL A 475 -29.10 24.46 -33.81
N SER A 476 -29.34 23.42 -33.03
CA SER A 476 -29.46 22.04 -33.48
C SER A 476 -30.88 21.74 -33.97
N GLU A 477 -31.03 20.75 -34.84
CA GLU A 477 -32.33 20.32 -35.36
C GLU A 477 -32.67 18.91 -34.90
N TYR A 478 -33.91 18.69 -34.46
CA TYR A 478 -34.39 17.36 -34.07
C TYR A 478 -34.46 16.42 -35.28
N ALA A 479 -33.79 15.27 -35.18
CA ALA A 479 -33.59 14.30 -36.27
C ALA A 479 -34.21 12.91 -35.97
N GLY A 480 -35.06 12.80 -34.95
CA GLY A 480 -35.77 11.56 -34.59
C GLY A 480 -35.57 11.10 -33.14
N SER A 481 -36.32 10.08 -32.73
CA SER A 481 -36.25 9.45 -31.39
C SER A 481 -35.78 8.00 -31.44
N GLU A 482 -35.64 7.44 -32.63
CA GLU A 482 -35.19 6.09 -32.86
C GLU A 482 -33.73 5.88 -32.42
N LEU A 483 -33.38 4.67 -31.99
CA LEU A 483 -32.04 4.37 -31.52
C LEU A 483 -31.10 4.15 -32.72
N LYS A 484 -30.51 5.23 -33.23
CA LYS A 484 -29.46 5.15 -34.27
C LYS A 484 -28.10 4.79 -33.68
N SER A 485 -27.30 4.05 -34.44
CA SER A 485 -25.90 3.74 -34.11
C SER A 485 -24.96 4.88 -34.55
N ILE A 486 -25.24 6.08 -34.06
CA ILE A 486 -24.48 7.33 -34.30
C ILE A 486 -23.75 7.77 -33.01
N PRO A 487 -22.78 8.71 -33.08
CA PRO A 487 -22.06 9.21 -31.91
C PRO A 487 -23.00 9.63 -30.78
N LYS A 488 -22.73 9.15 -29.56
CA LYS A 488 -23.58 9.37 -28.38
C LYS A 488 -22.95 10.40 -27.46
N ILE A 489 -23.64 11.52 -27.26
CA ILE A 489 -23.17 12.62 -26.41
C ILE A 489 -24.01 12.76 -25.13
N GLN A 490 -23.36 13.21 -24.05
CA GLN A 490 -24.04 13.48 -22.79
C GLN A 490 -24.65 14.87 -22.81
N TRP A 491 -25.67 15.06 -21.97
CA TRP A 491 -26.39 16.31 -21.89
C TRP A 491 -26.92 16.54 -20.48
N VAL A 492 -27.12 17.81 -20.14
CA VAL A 492 -27.98 18.23 -19.04
C VAL A 492 -29.00 19.25 -19.56
N PRO A 493 -30.25 19.24 -19.08
CA PRO A 493 -31.26 20.19 -19.53
C PRO A 493 -30.99 21.59 -18.97
N GLU A 494 -31.74 22.59 -19.45
CA GLU A 494 -31.68 23.98 -18.95
C GLU A 494 -31.71 24.07 -17.41
N LYS A 495 -32.55 23.26 -16.76
CA LYS A 495 -32.55 23.13 -15.30
C LYS A 495 -31.44 22.17 -14.86
N HIS A 496 -30.32 22.73 -14.44
CA HIS A 496 -29.12 22.00 -14.02
C HIS A 496 -28.58 22.53 -12.68
N LEU A 497 -27.52 21.88 -12.19
CA LEU A 497 -26.81 22.27 -10.98
C LEU A 497 -25.32 22.49 -11.28
N PRO A 498 -24.68 23.53 -10.73
CA PRO A 498 -23.22 23.59 -10.68
C PRO A 498 -22.63 22.38 -9.93
N VAL A 499 -21.60 21.76 -10.52
CA VAL A 499 -20.86 20.64 -9.93
C VAL A 499 -19.37 20.94 -10.00
N HIS A 500 -18.70 20.76 -8.87
CA HIS A 500 -17.26 20.95 -8.74
C HIS A 500 -16.60 19.62 -8.40
N VAL A 501 -15.69 19.13 -9.24
CA VAL A 501 -14.93 17.90 -9.02
C VAL A 501 -13.49 18.23 -8.67
N LYS A 502 -13.08 17.87 -7.46
CA LYS A 502 -11.71 18.06 -6.97
C LYS A 502 -10.82 16.90 -7.38
N PHE A 503 -9.72 17.21 -8.05
CA PHE A 503 -8.62 16.32 -8.35
C PHE A 503 -7.44 16.62 -7.41
N PRO A 504 -6.39 15.78 -7.39
CA PRO A 504 -5.18 16.04 -6.62
C PRO A 504 -4.54 17.42 -6.89
N GLU A 505 -4.52 17.87 -8.14
CA GLU A 505 -3.80 19.09 -8.55
C GLU A 505 -4.68 20.17 -9.17
N ARG A 506 -5.95 19.87 -9.44
CA ARG A 506 -6.88 20.78 -10.11
C ARG A 506 -8.31 20.61 -9.65
N GLU A 507 -9.18 21.50 -10.08
CA GLU A 507 -10.63 21.41 -9.90
C GLU A 507 -11.30 21.56 -11.26
N VAL A 508 -12.28 20.70 -11.55
CA VAL A 508 -13.09 20.77 -12.77
C VAL A 508 -14.49 21.24 -12.38
N LYS A 509 -14.94 22.34 -12.97
CA LYS A 509 -16.24 22.95 -12.70
C LYS A 509 -17.12 22.79 -13.92
N GLY A 510 -18.33 22.28 -13.73
CA GLY A 510 -19.25 22.01 -14.82
C GLY A 510 -20.71 21.93 -14.36
N TYR A 511 -21.57 21.37 -15.20
CA TYR A 511 -23.00 21.24 -14.91
C TYR A 511 -23.41 19.78 -14.74
N GLY A 512 -24.14 19.50 -13.67
CA GLY A 512 -24.73 18.20 -13.38
C GLY A 512 -26.25 18.23 -13.45
N GLU A 513 -26.83 17.05 -13.58
CA GLU A 513 -28.28 16.87 -13.55
C GLU A 513 -28.90 17.11 -12.17
N MET A 514 -30.15 17.59 -12.13
CA MET A 514 -30.85 17.87 -10.87
C MET A 514 -31.11 16.63 -10.00
N ASN A 515 -31.15 15.42 -10.58
CA ASN A 515 -31.34 14.20 -9.80
C ASN A 515 -30.19 13.94 -8.82
N LEU A 516 -29.00 14.54 -9.02
CA LEU A 516 -27.89 14.50 -8.06
C LEU A 516 -28.27 15.03 -6.68
N THR A 517 -29.26 15.93 -6.59
CA THR A 517 -29.74 16.47 -5.30
C THR A 517 -30.40 15.41 -4.41
N LYS A 518 -30.74 14.24 -4.95
CA LYS A 518 -31.28 13.09 -4.21
C LYS A 518 -30.18 12.18 -3.66
N ALA A 519 -28.94 12.32 -4.12
CA ALA A 519 -27.80 11.58 -3.59
C ALA A 519 -27.40 12.11 -2.20
N LYS A 520 -26.59 11.35 -1.48
CA LYS A 520 -26.13 11.69 -0.13
C LYS A 520 -24.65 12.04 -0.13
N THR A 521 -24.26 12.92 0.79
CA THR A 521 -22.85 13.16 1.09
C THR A 521 -22.19 11.85 1.52
N GLY A 522 -21.07 11.52 0.87
CA GLY A 522 -20.34 10.28 1.05
C GLY A 522 -20.64 9.20 0.02
N ASP A 523 -21.73 9.32 -0.76
CA ASP A 523 -22.04 8.38 -1.84
C ASP A 523 -20.93 8.40 -2.89
N ILE A 524 -20.64 7.21 -3.43
CA ILE A 524 -19.78 7.04 -4.60
C ILE A 524 -20.70 6.86 -5.79
N VAL A 525 -20.50 7.70 -6.80
CA VAL A 525 -21.32 7.74 -8.00
C VAL A 525 -20.44 7.71 -9.23
N GLN A 526 -21.00 7.28 -10.35
CA GLN A 526 -20.34 7.40 -11.64
C GLN A 526 -20.90 8.62 -12.37
N PHE A 527 -20.03 9.56 -12.67
CA PHE A 527 -20.30 10.52 -13.73
C PHE A 527 -20.00 9.82 -15.04
N GLU A 528 -21.07 9.50 -15.79
CA GLU A 528 -20.94 8.74 -17.02
C GLU A 528 -19.94 9.40 -17.98
N ARG A 529 -19.16 8.63 -18.75
CA ARG A 529 -18.08 9.12 -19.65
C ARG A 529 -17.07 10.10 -19.01
N PHE A 530 -17.07 10.24 -17.68
CA PHE A 530 -16.13 11.08 -16.94
C PHE A 530 -15.35 10.26 -15.92
N GLY A 531 -16.04 9.52 -15.03
CA GLY A 531 -15.45 8.58 -14.09
C GLY A 531 -16.17 8.49 -12.75
N PHE A 532 -15.58 7.78 -11.80
CA PHE A 532 -16.11 7.62 -10.46
C PHE A 532 -15.69 8.78 -9.55
N VAL A 533 -16.64 9.28 -8.76
CA VAL A 533 -16.42 10.36 -7.80
C VAL A 533 -17.10 10.03 -6.48
N ARG A 534 -16.55 10.55 -5.38
CA ARG A 534 -17.21 10.55 -4.08
C ARG A 534 -17.80 11.92 -3.79
N LEU A 535 -19.09 11.98 -3.47
CA LEU A 535 -19.78 13.23 -3.16
C LEU A 535 -19.33 13.76 -1.79
N GLU A 536 -18.68 14.93 -1.77
CA GLU A 536 -18.20 15.60 -0.56
C GLU A 536 -19.25 16.56 0.01
N LYS A 537 -20.07 17.14 -0.86
CA LYS A 537 -21.21 17.99 -0.48
C LYS A 537 -22.32 17.83 -1.51
N VAL A 538 -23.54 17.56 -1.06
CA VAL A 538 -24.74 17.55 -1.92
C VAL A 538 -25.70 18.64 -1.45
N GLY A 539 -26.02 19.58 -2.33
CA GLY A 539 -26.95 20.68 -2.04
C GLY A 539 -27.77 21.07 -3.26
N LYS A 540 -28.86 21.82 -3.03
CA LYS A 540 -29.78 22.27 -4.09
C LYS A 540 -29.21 23.34 -5.03
N LYS A 541 -28.09 23.97 -4.65
CA LYS A 541 -27.40 25.02 -5.43
C LYS A 541 -26.00 24.64 -5.92
N LEU A 542 -25.38 23.63 -5.31
CA LEU A 542 -24.02 23.19 -5.63
C LEU A 542 -23.81 21.76 -5.13
N VAL A 543 -23.15 20.95 -5.94
CA VAL A 543 -22.56 19.67 -5.53
C VAL A 543 -21.04 19.77 -5.64
N VAL A 544 -20.34 19.26 -4.62
CA VAL A 544 -18.89 19.11 -4.63
C VAL A 544 -18.57 17.62 -4.56
N ALA A 545 -17.73 17.16 -5.47
CA ALA A 545 -17.27 15.78 -5.58
C ALA A 545 -15.74 15.74 -5.50
N VAL A 546 -15.21 14.58 -5.12
CA VAL A 546 -13.78 14.26 -5.14
C VAL A 546 -13.57 13.16 -6.16
N TRP A 547 -12.60 13.34 -7.04
CA TRP A 547 -12.20 12.35 -8.03
C TRP A 547 -11.69 11.07 -7.36
N CYS A 548 -12.24 9.93 -7.78
CA CYS A 548 -11.77 8.62 -7.38
C CYS A 548 -10.75 8.10 -8.40
N HIS A 549 -11.28 7.68 -9.55
CA HIS A 549 -10.60 7.14 -10.72
C HIS A 549 -11.63 7.06 -11.88
N GLU A 550 -11.15 6.75 -13.09
CA GLU A 550 -12.00 6.57 -14.28
C GLU A 550 -13.04 5.45 -14.14
#